data_AF-A0A7L2WZW0-F1
#
_entry.id   AF-A0A7L2WZW0-F1
#
_cell.length_a   1.000
_cell.length_b   1.000
_cell.length_c   1.000
_cell.angle_alpha   90.00
_cell.angle_beta   90.00
_cell.angle_gamma   90.00
#
_symmetry.space_group_name_H-M   'P 1'
#
loop_
_entity.id
_entity.type
_entity.pdbx_description
1 polymer ?
#
loop_
_entity_poly.entity_id
_entity_poly.type
_entity_poly.pdbx_seq_one_letter_code
_entity_poly.pdbx_strand_id
1 'polypeptide(L)'
;YTVIQTKARTTADEWGENYFLVGPYFEHNVKTQVEACEPPNPAVKKAMDTMKSQGCQVFFGRWLIEGSPYVLLFDIGSAAWNLDRWKGEFWDVSNIGIPFHDREANDAVIFGSLTAWFLKEVQFLNLEIFKPQPCQQGKKSFGMWLLFSSFKTVFKEFDIDKEAGERQIYHRYCMERASVHCAHVFTTVSQITAIEAEHMLKRNPDVVTPNGLNIKKFSAMHEFQNLHSMYKARIQEFIRGHFYGHLDFSLEKTLFFFIAGRYEFSNKGADMFLEALSRLNFLLRVHKTDVTVVVFFIMPAKTNNFNVETLKGQAVRKQLWDTAQSVKEKFGKKLYNALLKGEIPDLNKILDRDDITIMKRAIFSTQRHCLPPVTTHNMIDDGNDPILNTIRRIGLFNNRTDRVKVILHPEFLSSTSPLLPLDYEEFVRGCHLGVFPSYYEPWGYTPAECTVMGIPSVTTNLSGFGCFMQEHVADPAAYGIYIVDRRFRSPDESCNQLTQFLYGFCQQSRRQRIIQRNRTERLSDLLDWRYLGRYYMHARHLALSRTFPDKFEMEPSAPLKVKCF
;
A
#
# COMPACT_ATOMS: atom_id res chain seq x y z
N TYR A 1 -3.96 2.46 -10.32
CA TYR A 1 -4.67 1.17 -10.36
C TYR A 1 -5.54 0.95 -9.11
N THR A 2 -4.98 0.71 -7.92
CA THR A 2 -5.73 0.34 -6.70
C THR A 2 -6.88 1.29 -6.33
N VAL A 3 -6.68 2.61 -6.46
CA VAL A 3 -7.76 3.60 -6.24
C VAL A 3 -8.94 3.35 -7.16
N ILE A 4 -8.67 3.21 -8.45
CA ILE A 4 -9.70 3.03 -9.47
C ILE A 4 -10.42 1.70 -9.23
N GLN A 5 -9.66 0.64 -8.98
CA GLN A 5 -10.19 -0.70 -8.71
C GLN A 5 -11.12 -0.71 -7.48
N THR A 6 -10.68 -0.16 -6.36
CA THR A 6 -11.44 -0.21 -5.10
C THR A 6 -12.62 0.76 -5.08
N LYS A 7 -12.53 1.88 -5.80
CA LYS A 7 -13.61 2.88 -5.94
C LYS A 7 -14.67 2.47 -6.98
N ALA A 8 -14.33 1.57 -7.89
CA ALA A 8 -15.17 1.19 -9.02
C ALA A 8 -16.58 0.80 -8.59
N ARG A 9 -16.71 -0.08 -7.59
CA ARG A 9 -18.01 -0.48 -7.02
C ARG A 9 -18.85 0.71 -6.58
N THR A 10 -18.32 1.56 -5.71
CA THR A 10 -19.06 2.72 -5.18
C THR A 10 -19.49 3.67 -6.28
N THR A 11 -18.66 3.84 -7.32
CA THR A 11 -19.00 4.72 -8.45
C THR A 11 -20.04 4.08 -9.38
N ALA A 12 -19.93 2.77 -9.62
CA ALA A 12 -20.89 2.00 -10.41
C ALA A 12 -22.27 1.93 -9.71
N ASP A 13 -22.30 1.78 -8.39
CA ASP A 13 -23.54 1.83 -7.59
C ASP A 13 -24.23 3.21 -7.71
N GLU A 14 -23.46 4.30 -7.87
CA GLU A 14 -24.00 5.67 -8.00
C GLU A 14 -24.46 6.02 -9.43
N TRP A 15 -23.79 5.51 -10.47
CA TRP A 15 -23.97 5.95 -11.86
C TRP A 15 -24.52 4.86 -12.81
N GLY A 16 -24.51 3.60 -12.39
CA GLY A 16 -24.95 2.46 -13.18
C GLY A 16 -24.24 2.41 -14.54
N GLU A 17 -25.04 2.24 -15.60
CA GLU A 17 -24.55 2.11 -16.98
C GLU A 17 -23.94 3.40 -17.56
N ASN A 18 -24.13 4.55 -16.89
CA ASN A 18 -23.56 5.82 -17.32
C ASN A 18 -22.10 6.00 -16.89
N TYR A 19 -21.53 5.03 -16.16
CA TYR A 19 -20.13 5.04 -15.75
C TYR A 19 -19.32 4.03 -16.56
N PHE A 20 -18.28 4.54 -17.21
CA PHE A 20 -17.24 3.73 -17.79
C PHE A 20 -15.87 4.37 -17.59
N LEU A 21 -14.84 3.53 -17.53
CA LEU A 21 -13.45 3.91 -17.41
C LEU A 21 -12.81 3.93 -18.80
N VAL A 22 -11.90 4.87 -19.03
CA VAL A 22 -11.14 4.98 -20.27
C VAL A 22 -9.67 4.71 -19.98
N GLY A 23 -9.00 3.90 -20.81
CA GLY A 23 -7.60 3.55 -20.60
C GLY A 23 -6.90 3.01 -21.85
N PRO A 24 -5.58 2.83 -21.80
CA PRO A 24 -4.85 2.15 -22.86
C PRO A 24 -5.15 0.65 -22.88
N TYR A 25 -5.19 0.07 -24.08
CA TYR A 25 -5.31 -1.37 -24.32
C TYR A 25 -3.95 -2.05 -24.15
N PHE A 26 -3.92 -3.05 -23.28
CA PHE A 26 -2.76 -3.94 -23.12
C PHE A 26 -3.24 -5.39 -23.25
N GLU A 27 -2.89 -6.05 -24.35
CA GLU A 27 -3.43 -7.36 -24.72
C GLU A 27 -3.35 -8.41 -23.60
N HIS A 28 -2.19 -8.49 -22.92
CA HIS A 28 -1.96 -9.44 -21.83
C HIS A 28 -2.89 -9.20 -20.62
N ASN A 29 -3.20 -7.94 -20.29
CA ASN A 29 -4.10 -7.60 -19.20
C ASN A 29 -5.56 -7.82 -19.61
N VAL A 30 -5.93 -7.43 -20.84
CA VAL A 30 -7.31 -7.56 -21.32
C VAL A 30 -7.75 -9.02 -21.35
N LYS A 31 -6.91 -9.92 -21.87
CA LYS A 31 -7.21 -11.36 -21.94
C LYS A 31 -7.54 -12.00 -20.59
N THR A 32 -7.05 -11.42 -19.49
CA THR A 32 -7.22 -11.99 -18.14
C THR A 32 -8.19 -11.20 -17.26
N GLN A 33 -8.44 -9.93 -17.58
CA GLN A 33 -9.18 -9.02 -16.69
C GLN A 33 -10.42 -8.39 -17.32
N VAL A 34 -10.66 -8.54 -18.62
CA VAL A 34 -11.77 -7.84 -19.29
C VAL A 34 -12.63 -8.82 -20.08
N GLU A 35 -13.92 -8.79 -19.81
CA GLU A 35 -14.93 -9.47 -20.60
C GLU A 35 -15.43 -8.54 -21.70
N ALA A 36 -15.19 -8.90 -22.97
CA ALA A 36 -15.62 -8.08 -24.10
C ALA A 36 -17.15 -8.02 -24.19
N CYS A 37 -17.71 -6.84 -24.45
CA CYS A 37 -19.13 -6.65 -24.67
C CYS A 37 -19.41 -5.45 -25.56
N GLU A 38 -20.65 -5.35 -26.06
CA GLU A 38 -21.10 -4.19 -26.84
C GLU A 38 -21.45 -3.02 -25.91
N PRO A 39 -21.16 -1.76 -26.30
CA PRO A 39 -21.56 -0.60 -25.52
C PRO A 39 -23.09 -0.49 -25.44
N PRO A 40 -23.69 -0.38 -24.23
CA PRO A 40 -25.14 -0.23 -24.09
C PRO A 40 -25.63 1.14 -24.59
N ASN A 41 -24.77 2.16 -24.54
CA ASN A 41 -25.10 3.51 -24.98
C ASN A 41 -24.87 3.66 -26.51
N PRO A 42 -25.91 3.97 -27.32
CA PRO A 42 -25.78 4.11 -28.76
C PRO A 42 -24.80 5.21 -29.20
N ALA A 43 -24.69 6.30 -28.44
CA ALA A 43 -23.74 7.37 -28.75
C ALA A 43 -22.29 6.91 -28.58
N VAL A 44 -22.02 6.10 -27.55
CA VAL A 44 -20.69 5.49 -27.33
C VAL A 44 -20.36 4.51 -28.47
N LYS A 45 -21.33 3.65 -28.84
CA LYS A 45 -21.15 2.71 -29.95
C LYS A 45 -20.85 3.43 -31.26
N LYS A 46 -21.65 4.43 -31.63
CA LYS A 46 -21.44 5.21 -32.86
C LYS A 46 -20.09 5.94 -32.86
N ALA A 47 -19.69 6.54 -31.73
CA ALA A 47 -18.38 7.17 -31.59
C ALA A 47 -17.23 6.16 -31.80
N MET A 48 -17.34 4.95 -31.24
CA MET A 48 -16.36 3.89 -31.47
C MET A 48 -16.30 3.45 -32.93
N ASP A 49 -17.46 3.29 -33.58
CA ASP A 49 -17.53 2.89 -34.99
C ASP A 49 -16.90 3.96 -35.91
N THR A 50 -17.13 5.24 -35.63
CA THR A 50 -16.48 6.35 -36.32
C THR A 50 -14.95 6.29 -36.18
N MET A 51 -14.42 6.09 -34.96
CA MET A 51 -12.98 5.96 -34.75
C MET A 51 -12.39 4.72 -35.45
N LYS A 52 -13.10 3.59 -35.42
CA LYS A 52 -12.70 2.36 -36.14
C LYS A 52 -12.66 2.55 -37.65
N SER A 53 -13.61 3.28 -38.22
CA SER A 53 -13.62 3.60 -39.66
C SER A 53 -12.42 4.42 -40.12
N GLN A 54 -11.79 5.15 -39.19
CA GLN A 54 -10.60 5.97 -39.41
C GLN A 54 -9.29 5.25 -39.02
N GLY A 55 -9.35 3.92 -38.81
CA GLY A 55 -8.17 3.09 -38.57
C GLY A 55 -7.72 2.97 -37.11
N CYS A 56 -8.44 3.56 -36.14
CA CYS A 56 -8.13 3.40 -34.72
C CYS A 56 -8.75 2.13 -34.14
N GLN A 57 -8.02 1.38 -33.33
CA GLN A 57 -8.55 0.19 -32.64
C GLN A 57 -9.05 0.57 -31.23
N VAL A 58 -10.34 0.35 -30.99
CA VAL A 58 -11.02 0.67 -29.73
C VAL A 58 -11.84 -0.53 -29.26
N PHE A 59 -11.65 -0.91 -28.01
CA PHE A 59 -12.26 -2.08 -27.39
C PHE A 59 -13.20 -1.65 -26.27
N PHE A 60 -14.30 -2.37 -26.10
CA PHE A 60 -15.25 -2.15 -25.01
C PHE A 60 -15.50 -3.45 -24.27
N GLY A 61 -15.69 -3.36 -22.96
CA GLY A 61 -15.89 -4.54 -22.13
C GLY A 61 -16.28 -4.19 -20.70
N ARG A 62 -16.34 -5.22 -19.87
CA ARG A 62 -16.47 -5.11 -18.41
C ARG A 62 -15.18 -5.52 -17.74
N TRP A 63 -14.70 -4.69 -16.83
CA TRP A 63 -13.56 -5.04 -16.01
C TRP A 63 -13.99 -6.06 -14.95
N LEU A 64 -13.33 -7.23 -14.92
CA LEU A 64 -13.61 -8.36 -14.04
C LEU A 64 -13.13 -8.10 -12.60
N ILE A 65 -13.70 -7.06 -12.00
CA ILE A 65 -13.50 -6.67 -10.62
C ILE A 65 -14.85 -6.44 -9.95
N GLU A 66 -14.83 -6.19 -8.64
CA GLU A 66 -16.02 -5.84 -7.89
C GLU A 66 -16.71 -4.58 -8.45
N GLY A 67 -18.01 -4.68 -8.72
CA GLY A 67 -18.80 -3.63 -9.37
C GLY A 67 -18.85 -3.72 -10.90
N SER A 68 -18.01 -4.57 -11.52
CA SER A 68 -18.00 -4.87 -12.97
C SER A 68 -18.19 -3.64 -13.87
N PRO A 69 -17.40 -2.55 -13.68
CA PRO A 69 -17.59 -1.33 -14.43
C PRO A 69 -17.28 -1.54 -15.91
N TYR A 70 -17.94 -0.76 -16.77
CA TYR A 70 -17.59 -0.70 -18.17
C TYR A 70 -16.20 -0.09 -18.37
N VAL A 71 -15.46 -0.59 -19.35
CA VAL A 71 -14.16 -0.07 -19.78
C VAL A 71 -14.16 0.16 -21.29
N LEU A 72 -13.55 1.27 -21.70
CA LEU A 72 -13.24 1.60 -23.08
C LEU A 72 -11.72 1.72 -23.20
N LEU A 73 -11.14 0.87 -24.04
CA LEU A 73 -9.69 0.72 -24.14
C LEU A 73 -9.18 1.06 -25.53
N PHE A 74 -8.28 2.04 -25.61
CA PHE A 74 -7.64 2.47 -26.85
C PHE A 74 -6.33 1.71 -27.09
N ASP A 75 -6.18 1.07 -28.24
CA ASP A 75 -4.88 0.59 -28.67
C ASP A 75 -4.05 1.75 -29.23
N ILE A 76 -3.15 2.26 -28.39
CA ILE A 76 -2.24 3.36 -28.70
C ILE A 76 -1.40 3.04 -29.94
N GLY A 77 -0.98 1.77 -30.12
CA GLY A 77 -0.15 1.35 -31.24
C GLY A 77 -0.85 1.54 -32.58
N SER A 78 -2.16 1.26 -32.63
CA SER A 78 -2.98 1.45 -33.85
C SER A 78 -3.07 2.90 -34.32
N ALA A 79 -2.83 3.87 -33.44
CA ALA A 79 -2.93 5.30 -33.73
C ALA A 79 -1.57 6.01 -33.83
N ALA A 80 -0.47 5.28 -33.70
CA ALA A 80 0.88 5.84 -33.70
C ALA A 80 1.26 6.57 -35.01
N TRP A 81 0.63 6.20 -36.14
CA TRP A 81 0.82 6.85 -37.43
C TRP A 81 0.48 8.34 -37.43
N ASN A 82 -0.37 8.80 -36.50
CA ASN A 82 -0.81 10.19 -36.41
C ASN A 82 -0.04 11.02 -35.35
N LEU A 83 0.98 10.43 -34.71
CA LEU A 83 1.70 11.04 -33.59
C LEU A 83 2.34 12.39 -33.98
N ASP A 84 3.02 12.48 -35.11
CA ASP A 84 3.73 13.71 -35.50
C ASP A 84 2.76 14.87 -35.72
N ARG A 85 1.59 14.59 -36.31
CA ARG A 85 0.52 15.59 -36.45
C ARG A 85 0.02 16.05 -35.08
N TRP A 86 -0.29 15.13 -34.17
CA TRP A 86 -0.76 15.50 -32.83
C TRP A 86 0.29 16.21 -32.00
N LYS A 87 1.57 15.93 -32.18
CA LYS A 87 2.66 16.73 -31.59
C LYS A 87 2.67 18.15 -32.12
N GLY A 88 2.49 18.33 -33.43
CA GLY A 88 2.35 19.64 -34.06
C GLY A 88 1.17 20.42 -33.50
N GLU A 89 -0.03 19.82 -33.50
CA GLU A 89 -1.24 20.43 -32.93
C GLU A 89 -1.08 20.75 -31.43
N PHE A 90 -0.44 19.85 -30.67
CA PHE A 90 -0.17 20.08 -29.25
C PHE A 90 0.80 21.24 -29.02
N TRP A 91 1.85 21.34 -29.84
CA TRP A 91 2.79 22.46 -29.81
C TRP A 91 2.10 23.78 -30.17
N ASP A 92 1.31 23.82 -31.24
CA ASP A 92 0.63 25.04 -31.70
C ASP A 92 -0.32 25.62 -30.65
N VAL A 93 -0.97 24.75 -29.87
CA VAL A 93 -1.94 25.16 -28.83
C VAL A 93 -1.28 25.45 -27.48
N SER A 94 -0.22 24.73 -27.11
CA SER A 94 0.34 24.77 -25.74
C SER A 94 1.78 25.28 -25.64
N ASN A 95 2.52 25.35 -26.75
CA ASN A 95 3.96 25.56 -26.81
C ASN A 95 4.78 24.53 -25.99
N ILE A 96 4.27 23.29 -25.88
CA ILE A 96 4.95 22.19 -25.17
C ILE A 96 5.50 21.20 -26.20
N GLY A 97 6.82 21.09 -26.27
CA GLY A 97 7.52 20.16 -27.16
C GLY A 97 7.65 18.77 -26.54
N ILE A 98 7.45 17.70 -27.33
CA ILE A 98 7.53 16.31 -26.87
C ILE A 98 8.71 15.59 -27.55
N PRO A 99 9.78 15.26 -26.79
CA PRO A 99 10.95 14.58 -27.34
C PRO A 99 10.61 13.25 -28.02
N PHE A 100 11.28 12.93 -29.12
CA PHE A 100 11.01 11.70 -29.89
C PHE A 100 11.30 10.43 -29.07
N HIS A 101 12.36 10.45 -28.24
CA HIS A 101 12.82 9.29 -27.48
C HIS A 101 11.99 9.01 -26.22
N ASP A 102 11.17 9.96 -25.77
CA ASP A 102 10.31 9.76 -24.61
C ASP A 102 9.01 9.06 -25.00
N ARG A 103 9.07 7.72 -24.96
CA ARG A 103 7.93 6.86 -25.28
C ARG A 103 6.70 7.13 -24.40
N GLU A 104 6.89 7.38 -23.10
CA GLU A 104 5.76 7.61 -22.19
C GLU A 104 5.03 8.92 -22.53
N ALA A 105 5.79 9.98 -22.83
CA ALA A 105 5.21 11.24 -23.27
C ALA A 105 4.51 11.11 -24.64
N ASN A 106 5.09 10.36 -25.57
CA ASN A 106 4.48 10.06 -26.87
C ASN A 106 3.14 9.30 -26.70
N ASP A 107 3.15 8.23 -25.90
CA ASP A 107 1.97 7.42 -25.61
C ASP A 107 0.89 8.26 -24.91
N ALA A 108 1.27 9.19 -24.02
CA ALA A 108 0.36 10.12 -23.37
C ALA A 108 -0.30 11.10 -24.35
N VAL A 109 0.43 11.61 -25.34
CA VAL A 109 -0.14 12.48 -26.40
C VAL A 109 -1.13 11.71 -27.27
N ILE A 110 -0.78 10.50 -27.70
CA ILE A 110 -1.69 9.65 -28.49
C ILE A 110 -2.96 9.34 -27.68
N PHE A 111 -2.80 8.86 -26.46
CA PHE A 111 -3.92 8.53 -25.58
C PHE A 111 -4.81 9.74 -25.28
N GLY A 112 -4.21 10.89 -24.99
CA GLY A 112 -4.93 12.15 -24.78
C GLY A 112 -5.72 12.59 -26.02
N SER A 113 -5.11 12.48 -27.20
CA SER A 113 -5.74 12.84 -28.48
C SER A 113 -6.89 11.91 -28.85
N LEU A 114 -6.72 10.59 -28.67
CA LEU A 114 -7.78 9.61 -28.86
C LEU A 114 -8.95 9.83 -27.89
N THR A 115 -8.64 10.14 -26.63
CA THR A 115 -9.65 10.43 -25.61
C THR A 115 -10.42 11.71 -25.95
N ALA A 116 -9.73 12.78 -26.35
CA ALA A 116 -10.36 14.03 -26.77
C ALA A 116 -11.24 13.85 -28.01
N TRP A 117 -10.76 13.09 -29.00
CA TRP A 117 -11.54 12.75 -30.19
C TRP A 117 -12.80 11.96 -29.83
N PHE A 118 -12.67 10.90 -29.04
CA PHE A 118 -13.82 10.12 -28.58
C PHE A 118 -14.86 10.97 -27.86
N LEU A 119 -14.44 11.83 -26.93
CA LEU A 119 -15.34 12.73 -26.19
C LEU A 119 -16.05 13.72 -27.11
N LYS A 120 -15.36 14.23 -28.15
CA LYS A 120 -15.95 15.09 -29.17
C LYS A 120 -17.06 14.37 -29.94
N GLU A 121 -16.83 13.13 -30.38
CA GLU A 121 -17.84 12.34 -31.09
C GLU A 121 -19.06 12.06 -30.19
N VAL A 122 -18.84 11.70 -28.92
CA VAL A 122 -19.92 11.47 -27.95
C VAL A 122 -20.72 12.74 -27.67
N GLN A 123 -20.07 13.90 -27.59
CA GLN A 123 -20.74 15.19 -27.35
C GLN A 123 -21.58 15.63 -28.54
N PHE A 124 -21.05 15.52 -29.76
CA PHE A 124 -21.75 15.88 -30.99
C PHE A 124 -23.05 15.06 -31.16
N LEU A 125 -23.00 13.77 -30.84
CA LEU A 125 -24.14 12.86 -30.94
C LEU A 125 -25.19 13.04 -29.84
N ASN A 126 -24.81 13.55 -28.68
CA ASN A 126 -25.78 13.89 -27.63
C ASN A 126 -26.53 15.20 -27.93
N LEU A 127 -25.97 16.09 -28.76
CA LEU A 127 -26.63 17.34 -29.14
C LEU A 127 -27.79 17.13 -30.13
N GLU A 128 -27.79 16.07 -30.95
CA GLU A 128 -28.91 15.72 -31.84
C GLU A 128 -30.15 15.18 -31.09
N ILE A 129 -30.01 14.76 -29.82
CA ILE A 129 -31.09 14.10 -29.04
C ILE A 129 -31.81 15.08 -28.10
N PHE A 130 -31.31 16.31 -27.91
CA PHE A 130 -32.00 17.34 -27.11
C PHE A 130 -33.05 18.12 -27.91
N LYS A 131 -34.14 17.45 -28.31
CA LYS A 131 -35.46 18.13 -28.32
C LYS A 131 -36.01 18.11 -26.90
N PRO A 132 -36.45 19.24 -26.33
CA PRO A 132 -36.85 19.30 -24.93
C PRO A 132 -38.16 18.53 -24.74
N GLN A 133 -38.13 17.46 -23.94
CA GLN A 133 -39.30 17.00 -23.21
C GLN A 133 -39.09 17.26 -21.71
N PRO A 134 -40.12 17.71 -20.99
CA PRO A 134 -39.99 18.06 -19.59
C PRO A 134 -39.96 16.78 -18.72
N CYS A 135 -39.05 16.80 -17.75
CA CYS A 135 -39.00 15.92 -16.58
C CYS A 135 -38.45 14.50 -16.78
N GLN A 136 -37.15 14.33 -16.49
CA GLN A 136 -36.68 13.45 -15.40
C GLN A 136 -35.22 13.81 -15.06
N GLN A 137 -34.98 14.03 -13.78
CA GLN A 137 -33.70 14.42 -13.19
C GLN A 137 -32.61 13.37 -13.45
N GLY A 138 -31.41 13.81 -13.86
CA GLY A 138 -30.22 12.98 -13.70
C GLY A 138 -29.16 13.09 -14.80
N LYS A 139 -28.15 13.93 -14.54
CA LYS A 139 -26.71 13.65 -14.69
C LYS A 139 -26.15 13.20 -16.06
N LYS A 140 -25.24 14.01 -16.63
CA LYS A 140 -24.18 13.56 -17.56
C LYS A 140 -22.90 14.37 -17.29
N SER A 141 -21.77 13.71 -16.98
CA SER A 141 -20.44 14.35 -16.94
C SER A 141 -19.28 13.35 -16.92
N PHE A 142 -18.26 13.64 -17.71
CA PHE A 142 -16.98 12.91 -17.84
C PHE A 142 -15.85 13.64 -17.10
N GLY A 143 -14.86 12.92 -16.56
CA GLY A 143 -13.66 13.50 -15.94
C GLY A 143 -12.44 12.59 -16.06
N MET A 144 -11.26 13.17 -16.32
CA MET A 144 -9.97 12.49 -16.51
C MET A 144 -8.97 12.90 -15.41
N TRP A 145 -8.06 11.99 -15.03
CA TRP A 145 -7.08 12.18 -13.92
C TRP A 145 -5.67 11.79 -14.36
N LEU A 146 -4.66 12.62 -14.03
CA LEU A 146 -3.22 12.32 -14.16
C LEU A 146 -2.51 12.70 -12.83
N LEU A 147 -1.50 11.92 -12.42
CA LEU A 147 -0.75 12.06 -11.16
C LEU A 147 0.73 11.77 -11.39
N PHE A 148 1.66 12.70 -11.09
CA PHE A 148 3.06 12.40 -10.77
C PHE A 148 3.65 13.37 -9.70
N SER A 149 4.86 13.07 -9.21
CA SER A 149 5.45 13.56 -7.94
C SER A 149 6.62 14.54 -8.11
N SER A 150 6.94 15.40 -7.10
CA SER A 150 8.29 15.45 -6.44
C SER A 150 8.50 16.60 -5.41
N PHE A 151 8.98 16.21 -4.20
CA PHE A 151 9.92 16.87 -3.25
C PHE A 151 9.63 18.23 -2.59
N LYS A 152 9.81 18.29 -1.26
CA LYS A 152 9.57 19.44 -0.36
C LYS A 152 10.68 19.67 0.68
N THR A 153 11.30 20.85 0.69
CA THR A 153 11.62 21.60 1.94
C THR A 153 11.88 23.10 1.73
N VAL A 154 12.05 23.61 0.51
CA VAL A 154 12.22 25.06 0.25
C VAL A 154 11.38 25.49 -0.96
N PHE A 155 10.06 25.63 -0.80
CA PHE A 155 9.20 26.00 -1.95
C PHE A 155 9.33 27.42 -2.46
N LYS A 156 9.83 28.33 -1.61
CA LYS A 156 9.83 29.76 -1.94
C LYS A 156 11.01 30.19 -2.82
N GLU A 157 12.04 29.36 -2.94
CA GLU A 157 13.27 29.67 -3.69
C GLU A 157 13.55 28.66 -4.83
N PHE A 158 12.61 27.77 -5.12
CA PHE A 158 12.81 26.71 -6.11
C PHE A 158 12.46 27.20 -7.53
N ASP A 159 13.46 27.27 -8.40
CA ASP A 159 13.25 27.48 -9.83
C ASP A 159 12.84 26.14 -10.47
N ILE A 160 11.54 25.93 -10.57
CA ILE A 160 10.96 24.65 -11.00
C ILE A 160 11.28 24.37 -12.47
N ASP A 161 11.33 25.40 -13.30
CA ASP A 161 11.62 25.27 -14.73
C ASP A 161 13.08 24.80 -14.91
N LYS A 162 14.01 25.41 -14.17
CA LYS A 162 15.41 24.96 -14.12
C LYS A 162 15.53 23.53 -13.61
N GLU A 163 14.88 23.20 -12.50
CA GLU A 163 15.01 21.88 -11.86
C GLU A 163 14.39 20.75 -12.71
N ALA A 164 13.31 21.03 -13.42
CA ALA A 164 12.71 20.11 -14.38
C ALA A 164 13.58 19.97 -15.65
N GLY A 165 14.22 21.06 -16.10
CA GLY A 165 15.18 21.06 -17.20
C GLY A 165 16.44 20.24 -16.89
N GLU A 166 17.06 20.47 -15.73
CA GLU A 166 18.25 19.73 -15.29
C GLU A 166 18.00 18.23 -15.15
N ARG A 167 16.78 17.83 -14.78
CA ARG A 167 16.37 16.42 -14.67
C ARG A 167 15.81 15.81 -15.97
N GLN A 168 15.80 16.57 -17.07
CA GLN A 168 15.27 16.12 -18.37
C GLN A 168 13.80 15.68 -18.32
N ILE A 169 13.01 16.33 -17.45
CA ILE A 169 11.56 16.08 -17.29
C ILE A 169 10.71 17.33 -17.58
N TYR A 170 11.31 18.37 -18.17
CA TYR A 170 10.66 19.66 -18.41
C TYR A 170 9.35 19.53 -19.19
N HIS A 171 9.32 18.76 -20.29
CA HIS A 171 8.10 18.55 -21.07
C HIS A 171 7.01 17.82 -20.27
N ARG A 172 7.38 16.84 -19.42
CA ARG A 172 6.42 16.15 -18.54
C ARG A 172 5.85 17.10 -17.48
N TYR A 173 6.70 17.94 -16.89
CA TYR A 173 6.28 18.99 -15.96
C TYR A 173 5.32 19.98 -16.63
N CYS A 174 5.64 20.44 -17.84
CA CYS A 174 4.78 21.35 -18.60
C CYS A 174 3.41 20.71 -18.91
N MET A 175 3.39 19.42 -19.30
CA MET A 175 2.13 18.69 -19.52
C MET A 175 1.29 18.61 -18.24
N GLU A 176 1.90 18.32 -17.09
CA GLU A 176 1.21 18.26 -15.81
C GLU A 176 0.64 19.63 -15.42
N ARG A 177 1.47 20.68 -15.48
CA ARG A 177 1.04 22.05 -15.18
C ARG A 177 -0.07 22.52 -16.11
N ALA A 178 0.06 22.31 -17.42
CA ALA A 178 -0.98 22.65 -18.38
C ALA A 178 -2.29 21.91 -18.09
N SER A 179 -2.22 20.61 -17.77
CA SER A 179 -3.40 19.81 -17.40
C SER A 179 -4.10 20.38 -16.16
N VAL A 180 -3.31 20.78 -15.15
CA VAL A 180 -3.83 21.40 -13.93
C VAL A 180 -4.48 22.75 -14.22
N HIS A 181 -3.92 23.61 -15.07
CA HIS A 181 -4.50 24.92 -15.38
C HIS A 181 -5.73 24.84 -16.31
N CYS A 182 -5.76 23.87 -17.23
CA CYS A 182 -6.88 23.67 -18.14
C CYS A 182 -8.09 22.95 -17.50
N ALA A 183 -7.93 22.33 -16.33
CA ALA A 183 -9.03 21.63 -15.67
C ALA A 183 -10.06 22.61 -15.06
N HIS A 184 -11.36 22.39 -15.29
CA HIS A 184 -12.41 23.16 -14.61
C HIS A 184 -12.31 23.03 -13.09
N VAL A 185 -11.97 21.84 -12.59
CA VAL A 185 -11.75 21.54 -11.17
C VAL A 185 -10.46 20.76 -11.05
N PHE A 186 -9.55 21.24 -10.21
CA PHE A 186 -8.29 20.59 -9.89
C PHE A 186 -8.38 19.98 -8.48
N THR A 187 -8.00 18.72 -8.31
CA THR A 187 -7.96 18.07 -6.99
C THR A 187 -6.64 17.38 -6.75
N THR A 188 -6.30 17.23 -5.48
CA THR A 188 -5.18 16.39 -5.02
C THR A 188 -5.68 15.34 -4.04
N VAL A 189 -4.86 14.34 -3.74
CA VAL A 189 -5.28 13.25 -2.83
C VAL A 189 -5.08 13.56 -1.35
N SER A 190 -4.38 14.65 -1.02
CA SER A 190 -4.09 15.02 0.37
C SER A 190 -3.75 16.50 0.53
N GLN A 191 -3.82 16.99 1.77
CA GLN A 191 -3.46 18.38 2.06
C GLN A 191 -1.98 18.67 1.83
N ILE A 192 -1.09 17.71 2.08
CA ILE A 192 0.36 17.91 1.87
C ILE A 192 0.71 18.04 0.38
N THR A 193 0.03 17.26 -0.47
CA THR A 193 0.13 17.35 -1.93
C THR A 193 -0.58 18.60 -2.46
N ALA A 194 -1.62 19.09 -1.79
CA ALA A 194 -2.25 20.36 -2.14
C ALA A 194 -1.29 21.54 -2.03
N ILE A 195 -0.56 21.61 -0.91
CA ILE A 195 0.48 22.62 -0.71
C ILE A 195 1.60 22.45 -1.76
N GLU A 196 1.81 21.24 -2.30
CA GLU A 196 2.88 20.95 -3.27
C GLU A 196 2.49 21.51 -4.62
N ALA A 197 1.29 21.17 -5.05
CA ALA A 197 0.70 21.67 -6.27
C ALA A 197 0.58 23.20 -6.28
N GLU A 198 0.24 23.84 -5.15
CA GLU A 198 0.22 25.30 -5.04
C GLU A 198 1.55 25.92 -5.47
N HIS A 199 2.66 25.37 -4.97
CA HIS A 199 3.97 25.96 -5.21
C HIS A 199 4.60 25.47 -6.53
N MET A 200 4.39 24.20 -6.92
CA MET A 200 5.03 23.59 -8.10
C MET A 200 4.21 23.78 -9.38
N LEU A 201 2.89 23.59 -9.27
CA LEU A 201 1.95 23.67 -10.39
C LEU A 201 1.27 25.05 -10.46
N LYS A 202 1.54 25.93 -9.51
CA LYS A 202 1.06 27.33 -9.46
C LYS A 202 -0.47 27.43 -9.49
N ARG A 203 -1.17 26.44 -8.95
CA ARG A 203 -2.63 26.42 -8.78
C ARG A 203 -2.98 25.70 -7.48
N ASN A 204 -3.80 26.34 -6.66
CA ASN A 204 -4.39 25.72 -5.49
C ASN A 204 -5.46 24.69 -5.90
N PRO A 205 -5.44 23.46 -5.35
CA PRO A 205 -6.51 22.52 -5.60
C PRO A 205 -7.83 23.04 -5.04
N ASP A 206 -8.89 22.82 -5.81
CA ASP A 206 -10.26 23.18 -5.45
C ASP A 206 -10.84 22.23 -4.39
N VAL A 207 -10.46 20.95 -4.46
CA VAL A 207 -10.94 19.91 -3.55
C VAL A 207 -9.78 18.96 -3.22
N VAL A 208 -9.73 18.46 -1.99
CA VAL A 208 -8.90 17.29 -1.65
C VAL A 208 -9.78 16.04 -1.73
N THR A 209 -9.35 15.03 -2.48
CA THR A 209 -10.04 13.76 -2.68
C THR A 209 -9.22 12.61 -2.08
N PRO A 210 -9.36 12.36 -0.76
CA PRO A 210 -8.64 11.28 -0.08
C PRO A 210 -8.94 9.91 -0.69
N ASN A 211 -7.97 9.00 -0.65
CA ASN A 211 -8.17 7.66 -1.20
C ASN A 211 -8.79 6.73 -0.15
N GLY A 212 -9.96 6.18 -0.47
CA GLY A 212 -10.60 5.17 0.36
C GLY A 212 -10.20 3.73 0.04
N LEU A 213 -10.75 2.82 0.83
CA LEU A 213 -10.64 1.38 0.69
C LEU A 213 -12.06 0.77 0.72
N ASN A 214 -12.20 -0.46 0.22
CA ASN A 214 -13.43 -1.23 0.42
C ASN A 214 -13.29 -2.10 1.68
N ILE A 215 -13.93 -1.69 2.78
CA ILE A 215 -13.73 -2.33 4.09
C ILE A 215 -14.33 -3.73 4.14
N LYS A 216 -15.38 -4.02 3.35
CA LYS A 216 -16.00 -5.36 3.32
C LYS A 216 -15.00 -6.47 3.03
N LYS A 217 -13.93 -6.17 2.28
CA LYS A 217 -12.85 -7.12 1.99
C LYS A 217 -12.05 -7.51 3.23
N PHE A 218 -11.96 -6.61 4.21
CA PHE A 218 -11.06 -6.73 5.36
C PHE A 218 -11.79 -6.91 6.70
N SER A 219 -13.07 -6.56 6.76
CA SER A 219 -13.89 -6.57 7.98
C SER A 219 -14.07 -7.98 8.52
N ALA A 220 -13.63 -8.15 9.77
CA ALA A 220 -13.80 -9.35 10.56
C ALA A 220 -14.13 -8.93 12.00
N MET A 221 -15.19 -8.13 12.21
CA MET A 221 -15.43 -7.41 13.48
C MET A 221 -15.34 -8.29 14.74
N HIS A 222 -15.76 -9.55 14.68
CA HIS A 222 -15.68 -10.49 15.80
C HIS A 222 -14.52 -11.50 15.70
N GLU A 223 -13.87 -11.60 14.54
CA GLU A 223 -12.85 -12.61 14.25
C GLU A 223 -11.44 -12.05 14.12
N PHE A 224 -11.25 -10.74 13.94
CA PHE A 224 -9.94 -10.15 13.65
C PHE A 224 -8.92 -10.43 14.78
N GLN A 225 -9.36 -10.49 16.03
CA GLN A 225 -8.50 -10.83 17.16
C GLN A 225 -8.08 -12.31 17.14
N ASN A 226 -8.93 -13.21 16.62
CA ASN A 226 -8.60 -14.62 16.40
C ASN A 226 -7.62 -14.75 15.22
N LEU A 227 -7.88 -14.04 14.12
CA LEU A 227 -6.99 -13.98 12.96
C LEU A 227 -5.60 -13.45 13.34
N HIS A 228 -5.52 -12.40 14.16
CA HIS A 228 -4.25 -11.91 14.69
C HIS A 228 -3.49 -13.04 15.42
N SER A 229 -4.17 -13.78 16.31
CA SER A 229 -3.53 -14.87 17.05
C SER A 229 -3.04 -15.99 16.13
N MET A 230 -3.85 -16.36 15.13
CA MET A 230 -3.53 -17.41 14.15
C MET A 230 -2.32 -17.02 13.29
N TYR A 231 -2.34 -15.83 12.69
CA TYR A 231 -1.25 -15.36 11.83
C TYR A 231 0.01 -15.01 12.62
N LYS A 232 -0.12 -14.50 13.85
CA LYS A 232 1.00 -14.33 14.77
C LYS A 232 1.71 -15.66 15.03
N ALA A 233 0.97 -16.76 15.19
CA ALA A 233 1.57 -18.09 15.38
C ALA A 233 2.34 -18.55 14.14
N ARG A 234 1.83 -18.28 12.93
CA ARG A 234 2.56 -18.57 11.66
C ARG A 234 3.85 -17.76 11.54
N ILE A 235 3.83 -16.47 11.90
CA ILE A 235 5.05 -15.66 11.96
C ILE A 235 6.03 -16.22 13.00
N GLN A 236 5.55 -16.61 14.19
CA GLN A 236 6.39 -17.22 15.22
C GLN A 236 7.07 -18.51 14.74
N GLU A 237 6.40 -19.33 13.93
CA GLU A 237 7.04 -20.50 13.30
C GLU A 237 8.19 -20.11 12.39
N PHE A 238 8.00 -19.09 11.55
CA PHE A 238 9.10 -18.55 10.76
C PHE A 238 10.27 -18.08 11.65
N ILE A 239 9.99 -17.36 12.74
CA ILE A 239 11.01 -16.89 13.69
C ILE A 239 11.75 -18.04 14.36
N ARG A 240 11.06 -19.12 14.76
CA ARG A 240 11.72 -20.33 15.32
C ARG A 240 12.73 -20.92 14.34
N GLY A 241 12.37 -20.97 13.06
CA GLY A 241 13.27 -21.43 12.00
C GLY A 241 14.39 -20.45 11.68
N HIS A 242 14.13 -19.15 11.65
CA HIS A 242 15.13 -18.12 11.30
C HIS A 242 16.18 -17.93 12.41
N PHE A 243 15.75 -18.04 13.67
CA PHE A 243 16.58 -17.90 14.87
C PHE A 243 16.97 -19.25 15.50
N TYR A 244 16.96 -20.35 14.74
CA TYR A 244 17.37 -21.65 15.27
C TYR A 244 18.78 -21.60 15.88
N GLY A 245 18.96 -22.27 17.02
CA GLY A 245 20.19 -22.20 17.83
C GLY A 245 20.45 -20.86 18.56
N HIS A 246 19.62 -19.84 18.29
CA HIS A 246 19.73 -18.47 18.83
C HIS A 246 18.39 -17.94 19.38
N LEU A 247 17.43 -18.82 19.64
CA LEU A 247 16.14 -18.46 20.21
C LEU A 247 16.25 -18.35 21.75
N ASP A 248 16.94 -17.32 22.21
CA ASP A 248 17.21 -17.01 23.62
C ASP A 248 16.20 -16.02 24.23
N PHE A 249 15.07 -15.81 23.56
CA PHE A 249 14.00 -14.91 23.97
C PHE A 249 12.61 -15.56 23.89
N SER A 250 11.68 -15.09 24.72
CA SER A 250 10.31 -15.59 24.75
C SER A 250 9.48 -15.00 23.62
N LEU A 251 8.92 -15.87 22.76
CA LEU A 251 8.01 -15.48 21.67
C LEU A 251 6.68 -14.90 22.16
N GLU A 252 6.29 -15.16 23.41
CA GLU A 252 5.10 -14.56 24.02
C GLU A 252 5.31 -13.06 24.31
N LYS A 253 6.54 -12.70 24.69
CA LYS A 253 6.99 -11.32 24.96
C LYS A 253 7.67 -10.68 23.74
N THR A 254 7.56 -11.32 22.56
CA THR A 254 8.02 -10.76 21.30
C THR A 254 6.93 -9.93 20.62
N LEU A 255 7.29 -8.72 20.21
CA LEU A 255 6.50 -7.84 19.36
C LEU A 255 7.03 -7.86 17.92
N PHE A 256 6.12 -7.80 16.97
CA PHE A 256 6.42 -7.81 15.54
C PHE A 256 6.09 -6.45 14.96
N PHE A 257 7.13 -5.73 14.56
CA PHE A 257 7.00 -4.47 13.84
C PHE A 257 7.33 -4.70 12.38
N PHE A 258 6.79 -3.89 11.49
CA PHE A 258 7.14 -3.99 10.09
C PHE A 258 7.06 -2.65 9.36
N ILE A 259 7.85 -2.54 8.30
CA ILE A 259 7.72 -1.54 7.27
C ILE A 259 7.56 -2.28 5.93
N ALA A 260 6.64 -1.81 5.09
CA ALA A 260 6.36 -2.44 3.81
C ALA A 260 6.14 -1.37 2.73
N GLY A 261 6.57 -1.65 1.50
CA GLY A 261 6.33 -0.77 0.37
C GLY A 261 7.36 -0.93 -0.73
N ARG A 262 7.34 0.01 -1.68
CA ARG A 262 8.40 0.11 -2.70
C ARG A 262 9.75 0.34 -2.02
N TYR A 263 10.80 -0.16 -2.65
CA TYR A 263 12.17 0.04 -2.17
C TYR A 263 12.63 1.47 -2.44
N GLU A 264 12.19 2.40 -1.61
CA GLU A 264 12.55 3.82 -1.64
C GLU A 264 13.10 4.22 -0.26
N PHE A 265 14.40 4.03 -0.05
CA PHE A 265 15.06 4.08 1.26
C PHE A 265 14.71 5.33 2.10
N SER A 266 14.88 6.53 1.53
CA SER A 266 14.57 7.79 2.24
C SER A 266 13.11 8.20 2.13
N ASN A 267 12.45 8.00 0.98
CA ASN A 267 11.06 8.43 0.80
C ASN A 267 10.11 7.67 1.74
N LYS A 268 10.31 6.36 1.92
CA LYS A 268 9.55 5.53 2.87
C LYS A 268 10.08 5.62 4.30
N GLY A 269 11.19 6.33 4.51
CA GLY A 269 11.77 6.58 5.83
C GLY A 269 12.46 5.36 6.46
N ALA A 270 12.92 4.40 5.66
CA ALA A 270 13.65 3.23 6.15
C ALA A 270 14.95 3.64 6.86
N ASP A 271 15.58 4.72 6.39
CA ASP A 271 16.73 5.38 7.03
C ASP A 271 16.44 5.79 8.48
N MET A 272 15.43 6.64 8.70
CA MET A 272 15.05 7.11 10.03
C MET A 272 14.53 5.96 10.89
N PHE A 273 13.86 4.97 10.31
CA PHE A 273 13.39 3.82 11.05
C PHE A 273 14.55 3.01 11.62
N LEU A 274 15.57 2.69 10.82
CA LEU A 274 16.76 1.97 11.28
C LEU A 274 17.50 2.72 12.41
N GLU A 275 17.63 4.05 12.30
CA GLU A 275 18.20 4.86 13.39
C GLU A 275 17.36 4.79 14.67
N ALA A 276 16.04 4.89 14.55
CA ALA A 276 15.14 4.80 15.69
C ALA A 276 15.19 3.41 16.34
N LEU A 277 15.41 2.34 15.56
CA LEU A 277 15.59 0.98 16.07
C LEU A 277 16.89 0.80 16.84
N SER A 278 17.98 1.45 16.41
CA SER A 278 19.24 1.46 17.16
C SER A 278 19.05 2.09 18.54
N ARG A 279 18.40 3.27 18.59
CA ARG A 279 18.05 3.95 19.85
C ARG A 279 17.10 3.11 20.72
N LEU A 280 16.10 2.46 20.11
CA LEU A 280 15.20 1.56 20.81
C LEU A 280 15.94 0.36 21.41
N ASN A 281 16.87 -0.26 20.67
CA ASN A 281 17.68 -1.37 21.15
C ASN A 281 18.49 -0.96 22.39
N PHE A 282 19.11 0.22 22.36
CA PHE A 282 19.82 0.79 23.49
C PHE A 282 18.90 0.97 24.71
N LEU A 283 17.73 1.61 24.55
CA LEU A 283 16.78 1.83 25.64
C LEU A 283 16.29 0.52 26.26
N LEU A 284 15.91 -0.46 25.46
CA LEU A 284 15.44 -1.77 25.96
C LEU A 284 16.54 -2.52 26.72
N ARG A 285 17.80 -2.39 26.30
CA ARG A 285 18.96 -2.99 27.00
C ARG A 285 19.25 -2.29 28.32
N VAL A 286 19.29 -0.95 28.34
CA VAL A 286 19.57 -0.16 29.55
C VAL A 286 18.49 -0.39 30.61
N HIS A 287 17.23 -0.40 30.21
CA HIS A 287 16.11 -0.68 31.11
C HIS A 287 15.93 -2.18 31.42
N LYS A 288 16.78 -3.06 30.88
CA LYS A 288 16.77 -4.52 31.09
C LYS A 288 15.38 -5.14 30.86
N THR A 289 14.67 -4.67 29.84
CA THR A 289 13.33 -5.17 29.53
C THR A 289 13.40 -6.59 28.97
N ASP A 290 12.42 -7.41 29.33
CA ASP A 290 12.24 -8.78 28.85
C ASP A 290 11.48 -8.87 27.51
N VAL A 291 11.04 -7.73 26.97
CA VAL A 291 10.42 -7.59 25.65
C VAL A 291 11.47 -7.69 24.55
N THR A 292 11.18 -8.45 23.50
CA THR A 292 11.99 -8.51 22.27
C THR A 292 11.18 -7.94 21.13
N VAL A 293 11.78 -7.11 20.29
CA VAL A 293 11.14 -6.60 19.08
C VAL A 293 11.80 -7.27 17.88
N VAL A 294 11.00 -7.88 17.00
CA VAL A 294 11.49 -8.35 15.70
C VAL A 294 10.86 -7.47 14.63
N VAL A 295 11.70 -6.90 13.78
CA VAL A 295 11.31 -5.91 12.77
C VAL A 295 11.51 -6.48 11.38
N PHE A 296 10.45 -6.44 10.58
CA PHE A 296 10.47 -6.87 9.19
C PHE A 296 10.55 -5.66 8.24
N PHE A 297 11.45 -5.72 7.28
CA PHE A 297 11.50 -4.81 6.14
C PHE A 297 11.02 -5.58 4.90
N ILE A 298 9.78 -5.36 4.49
CA ILE A 298 9.17 -5.98 3.30
C ILE A 298 9.29 -5.00 2.13
N MET A 299 10.45 -4.99 1.48
CA MET A 299 10.78 -4.05 0.40
C MET A 299 11.39 -4.80 -0.78
N PRO A 300 10.63 -5.05 -1.86
CA PRO A 300 11.10 -5.84 -2.99
C PRO A 300 12.38 -5.26 -3.62
N ALA A 301 13.40 -6.09 -3.75
CA ALA A 301 14.69 -5.72 -4.34
C ALA A 301 15.14 -6.75 -5.37
N LYS A 302 16.25 -6.46 -6.07
CA LYS A 302 16.87 -7.43 -6.97
C LYS A 302 17.64 -8.47 -6.16
N THR A 303 17.24 -9.74 -6.27
CA THR A 303 17.80 -10.86 -5.50
C THR A 303 18.17 -12.04 -6.40
N ASN A 304 18.97 -12.95 -5.86
CA ASN A 304 19.29 -14.25 -6.46
C ASN A 304 19.02 -15.37 -5.45
N ASN A 305 17.81 -15.95 -5.52
CA ASN A 305 17.34 -17.02 -4.65
C ASN A 305 17.33 -16.66 -3.14
N PHE A 306 16.79 -17.58 -2.34
CA PHE A 306 16.83 -17.48 -0.88
C PHE A 306 18.24 -17.73 -0.33
N ASN A 307 18.53 -17.14 0.82
CA ASN A 307 19.71 -17.45 1.59
C ASN A 307 19.64 -18.91 2.09
N VAL A 308 20.71 -19.67 1.85
CA VAL A 308 20.84 -21.08 2.25
C VAL A 308 20.62 -21.26 3.76
N GLU A 309 21.13 -20.34 4.58
CA GLU A 309 20.99 -20.40 6.04
C GLU A 309 19.53 -20.24 6.48
N THR A 310 18.77 -19.39 5.80
CA THR A 310 17.36 -19.16 6.09
C THR A 310 16.52 -20.40 5.73
N LEU A 311 16.77 -21.00 4.56
CA LEU A 311 16.11 -22.25 4.13
C LEU A 311 16.45 -23.42 5.05
N LYS A 312 17.74 -23.58 5.38
CA LYS A 312 18.24 -24.61 6.30
C LYS A 312 17.57 -24.47 7.67
N GLY A 313 17.42 -23.26 8.19
CA GLY A 313 16.73 -23.00 9.44
C GLY A 313 15.27 -23.48 9.44
N GLN A 314 14.54 -23.24 8.34
CA GLN A 314 13.17 -23.75 8.21
C GLN A 314 13.10 -25.28 8.12
N ALA A 315 14.06 -25.91 7.43
CA ALA A 315 14.14 -27.37 7.35
C ALA A 315 14.44 -28.01 8.72
N VAL A 316 15.41 -27.46 9.47
CA VAL A 316 15.77 -27.92 10.81
C VAL A 316 14.58 -27.77 11.78
N ARG A 317 13.89 -26.63 11.75
CA ARG A 317 12.67 -26.41 12.54
C ARG A 317 11.61 -27.48 12.24
N LYS A 318 11.35 -27.75 10.95
CA LYS A 318 10.37 -28.76 10.54
C LYS A 318 10.77 -30.15 11.04
N GLN A 319 12.03 -30.53 10.90
CA GLN A 319 12.55 -31.81 11.38
C GLN A 319 12.38 -31.97 12.91
N LEU A 320 12.68 -30.93 13.69
CA LEU A 320 12.46 -30.93 15.14
C LEU A 320 10.98 -31.12 15.48
N TRP A 321 10.10 -30.41 14.79
CA TRP A 321 8.66 -30.51 14.98
C TRP A 321 8.15 -31.93 14.68
N ASP A 322 8.52 -32.48 13.53
CA ASP A 322 8.11 -33.83 13.12
C ASP A 322 8.62 -34.90 14.09
N THR A 323 9.85 -34.74 14.58
CA THR A 323 10.41 -35.59 15.64
C THR A 323 9.58 -35.52 16.92
N ALA A 324 9.24 -34.31 17.38
CA ALA A 324 8.44 -34.12 18.58
C ALA A 324 7.01 -34.67 18.43
N GLN A 325 6.39 -34.52 17.25
CA GLN A 325 5.07 -35.10 16.98
C GLN A 325 5.10 -36.63 17.02
N SER A 326 6.10 -37.25 16.40
CA SER A 326 6.26 -38.71 16.42
C SER A 326 6.42 -39.24 17.85
N VAL A 327 7.27 -38.60 18.67
CA VAL A 327 7.45 -38.97 20.08
C VAL A 327 6.16 -38.76 20.87
N LYS A 328 5.46 -37.65 20.65
CA LYS A 328 4.15 -37.36 21.29
C LYS A 328 3.12 -38.44 20.97
N GLU A 329 3.03 -38.90 19.73
CA GLU A 329 2.08 -39.95 19.33
C GLU A 329 2.41 -41.29 19.99
N LYS A 330 3.69 -41.70 20.01
CA LYS A 330 4.11 -42.92 20.70
C LYS A 330 3.83 -42.85 22.20
N PHE A 331 4.19 -41.72 22.82
CA PHE A 331 3.93 -41.45 24.22
C PHE A 331 2.43 -41.53 24.53
N GLY A 332 1.59 -40.88 23.72
CA GLY A 332 0.14 -40.87 23.86
C GLY A 332 -0.47 -42.27 23.80
N LYS A 333 -0.01 -43.12 22.86
CA LYS A 333 -0.46 -44.52 22.77
C LYS A 333 -0.09 -45.34 24.02
N LYS A 334 1.15 -45.21 24.50
CA LYS A 334 1.61 -45.91 25.71
C LYS A 334 0.87 -45.44 26.96
N LEU A 335 0.66 -44.13 27.09
CA LEU A 335 -0.12 -43.52 28.17
C LEU A 335 -1.55 -44.06 28.16
N TYR A 336 -2.22 -44.06 27.02
CA TYR A 336 -3.58 -44.58 26.88
C TYR A 336 -3.68 -46.06 27.29
N ASN A 337 -2.73 -46.89 26.85
CA ASN A 337 -2.69 -48.31 27.21
C ASN A 337 -2.46 -48.56 28.70
N ALA A 338 -1.65 -47.73 29.38
CA ALA A 338 -1.45 -47.84 30.81
C ALA A 338 -2.70 -47.42 31.60
N LEU A 339 -3.34 -46.32 31.18
CA LEU A 339 -4.59 -45.85 31.79
C LEU A 339 -5.72 -46.89 31.64
N LEU A 340 -5.82 -47.58 30.49
CA LEU A 340 -6.77 -48.68 30.30
C LEU A 340 -6.56 -49.86 31.24
N LYS A 341 -5.33 -50.08 31.72
CA LYS A 341 -4.99 -51.11 32.69
C LYS A 341 -5.18 -50.66 34.14
N GLY A 342 -5.54 -49.39 34.37
CA GLY A 342 -5.64 -48.82 35.71
C GLY A 342 -4.28 -48.50 36.35
N GLU A 343 -3.20 -48.46 35.57
CA GLU A 343 -1.86 -48.15 36.04
C GLU A 343 -1.50 -46.70 35.72
N ILE A 344 -0.89 -45.99 36.66
CA ILE A 344 -0.26 -44.68 36.38
C ILE A 344 1.13 -44.96 35.80
N PRO A 345 1.39 -44.62 34.52
CA PRO A 345 2.65 -44.99 33.90
C PRO A 345 3.82 -44.12 34.38
N ASP A 346 4.95 -44.76 34.62
CA ASP A 346 6.21 -44.09 34.97
C ASP A 346 6.80 -43.36 33.76
N LEU A 347 6.87 -42.03 33.83
CA LEU A 347 7.35 -41.15 32.75
C LEU A 347 8.75 -41.53 32.24
N ASN A 348 9.62 -42.06 33.11
CA ASN A 348 10.97 -42.47 32.74
C ASN A 348 11.00 -43.79 31.92
N LYS A 349 9.92 -44.58 31.97
CA LYS A 349 9.78 -45.85 31.25
C LYS A 349 8.92 -45.74 29.99
N ILE A 350 8.15 -44.66 29.83
CA ILE A 350 7.30 -44.47 28.66
C ILE A 350 8.13 -44.12 27.42
N LEU A 351 9.20 -43.35 27.58
CA LEU A 351 10.11 -42.98 26.48
C LEU A 351 11.21 -44.01 26.30
N ASP A 352 11.35 -44.54 25.08
CA ASP A 352 12.38 -45.54 24.78
C ASP A 352 13.75 -44.87 24.59
N ARG A 353 14.82 -45.65 24.74
CA ARG A 353 16.19 -45.17 24.45
C ARG A 353 16.34 -44.66 23.02
N ASP A 354 15.62 -45.27 22.07
CA ASP A 354 15.62 -44.86 20.67
C ASP A 354 14.97 -43.48 20.50
N ASP A 355 13.86 -43.19 21.19
CA ASP A 355 13.21 -41.89 21.16
C ASP A 355 14.15 -40.80 21.70
N ILE A 356 14.86 -41.08 22.80
CA ILE A 356 15.88 -40.18 23.36
C ILE A 356 17.02 -39.95 22.35
N THR A 357 17.44 -40.99 21.63
CA THR A 357 18.51 -40.89 20.63
C THR A 357 18.09 -40.04 19.43
N ILE A 358 16.86 -40.22 18.93
CA ILE A 358 16.31 -39.41 17.83
C ILE A 358 16.15 -37.95 18.27
N MET A 359 15.65 -37.70 19.49
CA MET A 359 15.57 -36.33 20.04
C MET A 359 16.94 -35.68 20.15
N LYS A 360 17.95 -36.40 20.68
CA LYS A 360 19.33 -35.90 20.73
C LYS A 360 19.86 -35.58 19.34
N ARG A 361 19.68 -36.47 18.35
CA ARG A 361 20.09 -36.24 16.95
C ARG A 361 19.44 -34.98 16.37
N ALA A 362 18.16 -34.77 16.64
CA ALA A 362 17.44 -33.58 16.20
C ALA A 362 17.96 -32.32 16.91
N ILE A 363 18.31 -32.38 18.20
CA ILE A 363 18.95 -31.26 18.90
C ILE A 363 20.33 -30.95 18.31
N PHE A 364 21.14 -31.95 18.00
CA PHE A 364 22.46 -31.75 17.39
C PHE A 364 22.38 -31.05 16.02
N SER A 365 21.30 -31.25 15.24
CA SER A 365 21.12 -30.53 13.96
C SER A 365 20.80 -29.04 14.12
N THR A 366 20.48 -28.58 15.34
CA THR A 366 20.20 -27.17 15.64
C THR A 366 21.45 -26.33 15.89
N GLN A 367 22.61 -26.98 16.02
CA GLN A 367 23.87 -26.28 16.26
C GLN A 367 24.22 -25.39 15.06
N ARG A 368 24.54 -24.13 15.36
CA ARG A 368 24.86 -23.10 14.37
C ARG A 368 26.03 -22.26 14.85
N HIS A 369 26.96 -21.96 13.94
CA HIS A 369 28.17 -21.18 14.22
C HIS A 369 28.06 -19.70 13.82
N CYS A 370 27.07 -19.33 13.00
CA CYS A 370 26.81 -17.97 12.56
C CYS A 370 25.54 -17.39 13.20
N LEU A 371 25.45 -16.06 13.20
CA LEU A 371 24.29 -15.33 13.70
C LEU A 371 23.07 -15.46 12.76
N PRO A 372 21.83 -15.28 13.27
CA PRO A 372 20.63 -15.15 12.46
C PRO A 372 20.80 -14.10 11.35
N PRO A 373 20.61 -14.45 10.08
CA PRO A 373 20.92 -13.53 8.99
C PRO A 373 19.95 -12.36 9.02
N VAL A 374 20.45 -11.16 8.71
CA VAL A 374 19.63 -9.94 8.66
C VAL A 374 18.80 -9.84 7.39
N THR A 375 19.08 -10.66 6.37
CA THR A 375 18.31 -10.75 5.11
C THR A 375 17.94 -12.20 4.80
N THR A 376 16.77 -12.42 4.21
CA THR A 376 16.28 -13.75 3.84
C THR A 376 16.76 -14.22 2.46
N HIS A 377 17.28 -13.32 1.62
CA HIS A 377 17.70 -13.58 0.24
C HIS A 377 19.14 -13.18 0.00
N ASN A 378 19.74 -13.69 -1.08
CA ASN A 378 21.02 -13.16 -1.56
C ASN A 378 20.73 -11.93 -2.42
N MET A 379 21.16 -10.75 -1.98
CA MET A 379 21.01 -9.51 -2.74
C MET A 379 21.99 -9.50 -3.93
N ILE A 380 21.56 -9.01 -5.10
CA ILE A 380 22.47 -8.89 -6.25
C ILE A 380 23.58 -7.88 -5.97
N ASP A 381 23.22 -6.75 -5.34
CA ASP A 381 24.15 -5.69 -4.97
C ASP A 381 24.15 -5.46 -3.45
N ASP A 382 24.55 -6.50 -2.73
CA ASP A 382 24.61 -6.52 -1.26
C ASP A 382 25.53 -5.42 -0.67
N GLY A 383 26.61 -5.10 -1.37
CA GLY A 383 27.63 -4.13 -0.93
C GLY A 383 27.15 -2.67 -0.98
N ASN A 384 26.25 -2.33 -1.91
CA ASN A 384 25.70 -0.98 -2.03
C ASN A 384 24.25 -0.87 -1.53
N ASP A 385 23.64 -1.97 -1.07
CA ASP A 385 22.28 -1.95 -0.54
C ASP A 385 22.17 -1.01 0.68
N PRO A 386 21.32 0.03 0.64
CA PRO A 386 21.29 1.07 1.66
C PRO A 386 20.73 0.58 3.01
N ILE A 387 19.80 -0.38 3.02
CA ILE A 387 19.27 -0.96 4.25
C ILE A 387 20.37 -1.80 4.92
N LEU A 388 21.02 -2.70 4.18
CA LEU A 388 22.07 -3.56 4.71
C LEU A 388 23.30 -2.76 5.16
N ASN A 389 23.70 -1.74 4.40
CA ASN A 389 24.79 -0.84 4.80
C ASN A 389 24.46 -0.07 6.08
N THR A 390 23.21 0.39 6.23
CA THR A 390 22.79 1.05 7.46
C THR A 390 22.78 0.08 8.64
N ILE A 391 22.27 -1.14 8.46
CA ILE A 391 22.32 -2.21 9.48
C ILE A 391 23.76 -2.49 9.92
N ARG A 392 24.70 -2.57 8.96
CA ARG A 392 26.14 -2.73 9.25
C ARG A 392 26.69 -1.56 10.06
N ARG A 393 26.35 -0.33 9.66
CA ARG A 393 26.79 0.91 10.31
C ARG A 393 26.31 1.01 11.75
N ILE A 394 25.05 0.66 12.03
CA ILE A 394 24.46 0.75 13.37
C ILE A 394 24.71 -0.50 14.24
N GLY A 395 25.25 -1.58 13.67
CA GLY A 395 25.63 -2.79 14.39
C GLY A 395 24.49 -3.72 14.82
N LEU A 396 23.32 -3.64 14.19
CA LEU A 396 22.16 -4.51 14.50
C LEU A 396 22.25 -5.86 13.77
N PHE A 397 23.20 -6.71 14.17
CA PHE A 397 23.48 -8.00 13.54
C PHE A 397 22.69 -9.19 14.10
N ASN A 398 21.56 -8.94 14.78
CA ASN A 398 20.79 -9.96 15.49
C ASN A 398 21.59 -10.71 16.58
N ASN A 399 22.48 -10.02 17.29
CA ASN A 399 23.23 -10.63 18.38
C ASN A 399 22.30 -11.06 19.51
N ARG A 400 22.73 -12.02 20.35
CA ARG A 400 22.00 -12.48 21.54
C ARG A 400 21.61 -11.34 22.49
N THR A 401 22.51 -10.37 22.65
CA THR A 401 22.30 -9.19 23.51
C THR A 401 21.32 -8.17 22.93
N ASP A 402 21.04 -8.21 21.62
CA ASP A 402 20.15 -7.24 20.99
C ASP A 402 18.70 -7.55 21.38
N ARG A 403 17.99 -6.55 21.89
CA ARG A 403 16.55 -6.63 22.19
C ARG A 403 15.70 -6.32 20.95
N VAL A 404 16.28 -5.68 19.95
CA VAL A 404 15.69 -5.47 18.63
C VAL A 404 16.39 -6.38 17.63
N LYS A 405 15.63 -7.18 16.90
CA LYS A 405 16.10 -8.02 15.80
C LYS A 405 15.55 -7.48 14.48
N VAL A 406 16.30 -7.60 13.40
CA VAL A 406 15.93 -7.09 12.07
C VAL A 406 15.97 -8.20 11.03
N ILE A 407 14.98 -8.18 10.12
CA ILE A 407 14.84 -9.12 9.01
C ILE A 407 14.41 -8.34 7.77
N LEU A 408 15.31 -8.21 6.81
CA LEU A 408 15.03 -7.76 5.46
C LEU A 408 14.49 -8.94 4.65
N HIS A 409 13.26 -8.79 4.17
CA HIS A 409 12.61 -9.70 3.24
C HIS A 409 12.39 -8.96 1.91
N PRO A 410 13.37 -9.05 0.99
CA PRO A 410 13.41 -8.26 -0.23
C PRO A 410 12.54 -8.82 -1.37
N GLU A 411 11.36 -9.35 -1.05
CA GLU A 411 10.40 -9.92 -2.01
C GLU A 411 8.97 -9.56 -1.56
N PHE A 412 8.00 -9.66 -2.48
CA PHE A 412 6.59 -9.62 -2.08
C PHE A 412 6.22 -10.89 -1.31
N LEU A 413 5.41 -10.73 -0.27
CA LEU A 413 4.88 -11.84 0.50
C LEU A 413 3.90 -12.66 -0.34
N SER A 414 4.02 -13.98 -0.25
CA SER A 414 3.17 -14.94 -0.94
C SER A 414 2.93 -16.16 -0.06
N SER A 415 1.70 -16.63 -0.01
CA SER A 415 1.31 -17.91 0.61
C SER A 415 2.07 -19.12 0.05
N THR A 416 2.61 -19.03 -1.17
CA THR A 416 3.44 -20.08 -1.80
C THR A 416 4.91 -20.02 -1.41
N SER A 417 5.36 -19.00 -0.67
CA SER A 417 6.76 -18.86 -0.28
C SER A 417 7.20 -20.00 0.65
N PRO A 418 8.34 -20.67 0.39
CA PRO A 418 8.83 -21.73 1.26
C PRO A 418 9.34 -21.23 2.62
N LEU A 419 9.58 -19.92 2.75
CA LEU A 419 10.09 -19.31 3.98
C LEU A 419 8.97 -18.82 4.89
N LEU A 420 8.17 -17.90 4.37
CA LEU A 420 7.09 -17.24 5.09
C LEU A 420 5.82 -17.38 4.24
N PRO A 421 5.13 -18.53 4.31
CA PRO A 421 3.94 -18.80 3.50
C PRO A 421 2.78 -17.98 4.07
N LEU A 422 2.76 -16.67 3.81
CA LEU A 422 1.71 -15.75 4.21
C LEU A 422 1.50 -14.78 3.07
N ASP A 423 0.24 -14.50 2.72
CA ASP A 423 -0.04 -13.33 1.90
C ASP A 423 0.12 -12.05 2.74
N TYR A 424 0.29 -10.91 2.07
CA TYR A 424 0.55 -9.64 2.74
C TYR A 424 -0.51 -9.29 3.80
N GLU A 425 -1.80 -9.46 3.52
CA GLU A 425 -2.88 -9.18 4.47
C GLU A 425 -2.81 -10.08 5.72
N GLU A 426 -2.43 -11.35 5.54
CA GLU A 426 -2.24 -12.31 6.62
C GLU A 426 -1.06 -11.92 7.52
N PHE A 427 0.05 -11.52 6.90
CA PHE A 427 1.24 -11.06 7.61
C PHE A 427 0.98 -9.80 8.43
N VAL A 428 0.31 -8.80 7.85
CA VAL A 428 -0.05 -7.56 8.54
C VAL A 428 -0.90 -7.85 9.77
N ARG A 429 -1.94 -8.70 9.64
CA ARG A 429 -2.79 -9.13 10.76
C ARG A 429 -2.00 -9.83 11.88
N GLY A 430 -0.95 -10.60 11.54
CA GLY A 430 -0.08 -11.25 12.51
C GLY A 430 0.88 -10.31 13.25
N CYS A 431 1.13 -9.12 12.71
CA CYS A 431 2.01 -8.11 13.31
C CYS A 431 1.35 -7.34 14.46
N HIS A 432 2.15 -6.54 15.17
CA HIS A 432 1.69 -5.72 16.29
C HIS A 432 1.66 -4.22 15.97
N LEU A 433 2.58 -3.74 15.13
CA LEU A 433 2.69 -2.32 14.77
C LEU A 433 3.27 -2.18 13.36
N GLY A 434 2.59 -1.44 12.49
CA GLY A 434 3.17 -0.96 11.23
C GLY A 434 3.94 0.34 11.46
N VAL A 435 5.12 0.51 10.87
CA VAL A 435 5.95 1.70 11.09
C VAL A 435 6.34 2.29 9.73
N PHE A 436 5.69 3.39 9.36
CA PHE A 436 5.81 4.03 8.04
C PHE A 436 6.21 5.50 8.20
N PRO A 437 7.45 5.79 8.61
CA PRO A 437 7.89 7.14 8.89
C PRO A 437 8.24 7.89 7.59
N SER A 438 7.38 7.83 6.58
CA SER A 438 7.62 8.35 5.23
C SER A 438 7.97 9.83 5.23
N TYR A 439 8.95 10.18 4.40
CA TYR A 439 9.29 11.56 4.07
C TYR A 439 8.47 12.09 2.90
N TYR A 440 8.23 11.24 1.89
CA TYR A 440 7.40 11.57 0.73
C TYR A 440 6.36 10.47 0.50
N GLU A 441 5.10 10.79 0.80
CA GLU A 441 3.98 9.86 0.66
C GLU A 441 2.70 10.64 0.31
N PRO A 442 2.32 10.72 -0.98
CA PRO A 442 1.14 11.47 -1.41
C PRO A 442 -0.14 11.10 -0.68
N TRP A 443 -0.31 9.81 -0.39
CA TRP A 443 -1.40 9.28 0.42
C TRP A 443 -0.88 8.41 1.57
N GLY A 444 -0.59 7.14 1.31
CA GLY A 444 -0.18 6.16 2.34
C GLY A 444 -1.22 5.06 2.48
N TYR A 445 -1.26 4.13 1.53
CA TYR A 445 -2.17 2.97 1.60
C TYR A 445 -1.79 2.01 2.71
N THR A 446 -0.51 1.76 2.91
CA THR A 446 0.01 0.81 3.88
C THR A 446 -0.50 1.09 5.31
N PRO A 447 -0.41 2.33 5.87
CA PRO A 447 -1.02 2.63 7.16
C PRO A 447 -2.57 2.62 7.14
N ALA A 448 -3.20 2.96 6.02
CA ALA A 448 -4.65 2.85 5.88
C ALA A 448 -5.13 1.38 5.95
N GLU A 449 -4.46 0.48 5.23
CA GLU A 449 -4.70 -0.97 5.28
C GLU A 449 -4.48 -1.53 6.68
N CYS A 450 -3.41 -1.10 7.37
CA CYS A 450 -3.17 -1.48 8.77
C CYS A 450 -4.35 -1.10 9.66
N THR A 451 -4.86 0.13 9.50
CA THR A 451 -5.99 0.64 10.28
C THR A 451 -7.25 -0.18 10.06
N VAL A 452 -7.55 -0.49 8.79
CA VAL A 452 -8.69 -1.33 8.41
C VAL A 452 -8.56 -2.76 8.97
N MET A 453 -7.34 -3.28 9.12
CA MET A 453 -7.08 -4.58 9.73
C MET A 453 -6.98 -4.55 11.27
N GLY A 454 -7.21 -3.38 11.90
CA GLY A 454 -7.11 -3.21 13.35
C GLY A 454 -5.68 -3.26 13.89
N ILE A 455 -4.69 -2.94 13.06
CA ILE A 455 -3.26 -2.91 13.43
C ILE A 455 -2.82 -1.46 13.60
N PRO A 456 -2.38 -1.05 14.81
CA PRO A 456 -1.80 0.25 15.06
C PRO A 456 -0.68 0.57 14.07
N SER A 457 -0.53 1.84 13.72
CA SER A 457 0.52 2.27 12.80
C SER A 457 1.17 3.58 13.21
N VAL A 458 2.44 3.73 12.86
CA VAL A 458 3.16 4.99 12.90
C VAL A 458 3.21 5.56 11.49
N THR A 459 2.85 6.82 11.33
CA THR A 459 2.90 7.60 10.09
C THR A 459 3.53 8.97 10.37
N THR A 460 3.50 9.90 9.42
CA THR A 460 4.10 11.24 9.54
C THR A 460 3.12 12.32 9.12
N ASN A 461 3.34 13.54 9.58
CA ASN A 461 2.64 14.74 9.08
C ASN A 461 3.14 15.21 7.69
N LEU A 462 3.93 14.38 7.00
CA LEU A 462 4.28 14.50 5.58
C LEU A 462 3.58 13.44 4.72
N SER A 463 2.88 12.48 5.33
CA SER A 463 2.04 11.51 4.64
C SER A 463 0.60 12.04 4.53
N GLY A 464 -0.02 11.86 3.35
CA GLY A 464 -1.42 12.25 3.16
C GLY A 464 -2.39 11.59 4.15
N PHE A 465 -2.17 10.32 4.48
CA PHE A 465 -2.92 9.58 5.50
C PHE A 465 -2.73 10.17 6.89
N GLY A 466 -1.49 10.53 7.24
CA GLY A 466 -1.18 11.17 8.53
C GLY A 466 -1.88 12.50 8.68
N CYS A 467 -1.81 13.37 7.65
CA CYS A 467 -2.55 14.63 7.64
C CYS A 467 -4.06 14.41 7.76
N PHE A 468 -4.62 13.46 7.00
CA PHE A 468 -6.05 13.15 7.05
C PHE A 468 -6.50 12.72 8.45
N MET A 469 -5.76 11.82 9.09
CA MET A 469 -6.08 11.35 10.44
C MET A 469 -5.94 12.46 11.48
N GLN A 470 -4.92 13.32 11.37
CA GLN A 470 -4.73 14.46 12.27
C GLN A 470 -5.89 15.48 12.19
N GLU A 471 -6.47 15.66 11.01
CA GLU A 471 -7.59 16.58 10.80
C GLU A 471 -8.94 16.01 11.27
N HIS A 472 -9.13 14.69 11.18
CA HIS A 472 -10.43 14.04 11.40
C HIS A 472 -10.56 13.35 12.77
N VAL A 473 -9.44 13.13 13.48
CA VAL A 473 -9.40 12.44 14.78
C VAL A 473 -8.73 13.34 15.81
N ALA A 474 -9.43 13.65 16.92
CA ALA A 474 -8.94 14.58 17.94
C ALA A 474 -7.69 14.08 18.69
N ASP A 475 -7.63 12.79 19.03
CA ASP A 475 -6.46 12.14 19.62
C ASP A 475 -6.12 10.85 18.85
N PRO A 476 -5.36 10.95 17.74
CA PRO A 476 -5.01 9.78 16.92
C PRO A 476 -4.24 8.70 17.70
N ALA A 477 -3.40 9.10 18.67
CA ALA A 477 -2.54 8.18 19.41
C ALA A 477 -3.36 7.23 20.32
N ALA A 478 -4.44 7.73 20.93
CA ALA A 478 -5.36 6.90 21.73
C ALA A 478 -6.07 5.80 20.89
N TYR A 479 -6.15 6.00 19.58
CA TYR A 479 -6.69 5.05 18.60
C TYR A 479 -5.59 4.24 17.88
N GLY A 480 -4.33 4.36 18.30
CA GLY A 480 -3.22 3.59 17.73
C GLY A 480 -2.67 4.15 16.41
N ILE A 481 -2.96 5.42 16.10
CA ILE A 481 -2.35 6.14 14.98
C ILE A 481 -1.33 7.13 15.54
N TYR A 482 -0.04 6.78 15.45
CA TYR A 482 1.05 7.63 15.93
C TYR A 482 1.57 8.48 14.78
N ILE A 483 1.58 9.81 14.93
CA ILE A 483 1.99 10.73 13.86
C ILE A 483 3.30 11.40 14.28
N VAL A 484 4.39 11.05 13.61
CA VAL A 484 5.70 11.68 13.79
C VAL A 484 5.69 13.03 13.08
N ASP A 485 6.14 14.06 13.77
CA ASP A 485 6.35 15.38 13.20
C ASP A 485 7.70 15.39 12.47
N ARG A 486 7.64 15.31 11.15
CA ARG A 486 8.78 15.43 10.23
C ARG A 486 8.79 16.74 9.45
N ARG A 487 7.82 17.62 9.72
CA ARG A 487 7.61 18.87 8.98
C ARG A 487 8.17 20.07 9.73
N PHE A 488 8.01 20.10 11.05
CA PHE A 488 8.38 21.24 11.89
C PHE A 488 9.50 20.93 12.87
N ARG A 489 10.10 19.74 12.76
CA ARG A 489 11.20 19.26 13.60
C ARG A 489 12.40 18.86 12.75
N SER A 490 13.58 18.92 13.36
CA SER A 490 14.80 18.39 12.77
C SER A 490 14.72 16.87 12.59
N PRO A 491 15.55 16.27 11.71
CA PRO A 491 15.61 14.82 11.55
C PRO A 491 15.92 14.08 12.86
N ASP A 492 16.79 14.63 13.72
CA ASP A 492 17.13 14.00 15.00
C ASP A 492 15.95 14.01 15.99
N GLU A 493 15.26 15.14 16.12
CA GLU A 493 14.06 15.25 16.96
C GLU A 493 12.92 14.35 16.47
N SER A 494 12.76 14.25 15.14
CA SER A 494 11.80 13.33 14.51
C SER A 494 12.13 11.88 14.83
N CYS A 495 13.42 11.52 14.75
CA CYS A 495 13.91 10.19 15.11
C CYS A 495 13.70 9.89 16.60
N ASN A 496 13.97 10.85 17.49
CA ASN A 496 13.72 10.72 18.93
C ASN A 496 12.24 10.52 19.24
N GLN A 497 11.36 11.28 18.59
CA GLN A 497 9.91 11.11 18.74
C GLN A 497 9.45 9.71 18.27
N LEU A 498 9.96 9.25 17.12
CA LEU A 498 9.68 7.89 16.64
C LEU A 498 10.14 6.85 17.68
N THR A 499 11.38 6.96 18.18
CA THR A 499 11.89 6.06 19.22
C THR A 499 11.00 6.08 20.47
N GLN A 500 10.51 7.24 20.91
CA GLN A 500 9.62 7.36 22.06
C GLN A 500 8.28 6.64 21.83
N PHE A 501 7.67 6.78 20.64
CA PHE A 501 6.46 6.03 20.30
C PHE A 501 6.70 4.52 20.30
N LEU A 502 7.79 4.06 19.70
CA LEU A 502 8.14 2.64 19.66
C LEU A 502 8.39 2.08 21.08
N TYR A 503 9.13 2.83 21.91
CA TYR A 503 9.41 2.43 23.28
C TYR A 503 8.15 2.41 24.15
N GLY A 504 7.30 3.44 24.06
CA GLY A 504 6.01 3.47 24.75
C GLY A 504 5.08 2.32 24.35
N PHE A 505 5.07 1.94 23.07
CA PHE A 505 4.33 0.76 22.61
C PHE A 505 4.87 -0.55 23.21
N CYS A 506 6.20 -0.68 23.35
CA CYS A 506 6.83 -1.85 23.97
C CYS A 506 6.46 -2.01 25.45
N GLN A 507 6.15 -0.92 26.15
CA GLN A 507 5.75 -0.92 27.56
C GLN A 507 4.30 -1.37 27.79
N GLN A 508 3.48 -1.44 26.74
CA GLN A 508 2.09 -1.84 26.88
C GLN A 508 1.95 -3.30 27.31
N SER A 509 0.92 -3.59 28.10
CA SER A 509 0.48 -4.96 28.39
C SER A 509 -0.27 -5.57 27.20
N ARG A 510 -0.42 -6.90 27.20
CA ARG A 510 -1.25 -7.61 26.20
C ARG A 510 -2.68 -7.07 26.16
N ARG A 511 -3.27 -6.76 27.33
CA ARG A 511 -4.62 -6.20 27.44
C ARG A 511 -4.72 -4.81 26.81
N GLN A 512 -3.76 -3.94 27.09
CA GLN A 512 -3.70 -2.59 26.49
C GLN A 512 -3.58 -2.66 24.97
N ARG A 513 -2.74 -3.55 24.43
CA ARG A 513 -2.62 -3.76 22.98
C ARG A 513 -3.93 -4.23 22.34
N ILE A 514 -4.65 -5.16 22.97
CA ILE A 514 -5.95 -5.63 22.47
C ILE A 514 -6.96 -4.47 22.44
N ILE A 515 -7.02 -3.68 23.52
CA ILE A 515 -7.90 -2.50 23.57
C ILE A 515 -7.53 -1.49 22.48
N GLN A 516 -6.24 -1.22 22.28
CA GLN A 516 -5.79 -0.30 21.25
C GLN A 516 -6.18 -0.80 19.85
N ARG A 517 -5.97 -2.08 19.54
CA ARG A 517 -6.41 -2.68 18.25
C ARG A 517 -7.92 -2.53 18.01
N ASN A 518 -8.73 -2.79 19.04
CA ASN A 518 -10.19 -2.59 18.95
C ASN A 518 -10.54 -1.12 18.65
N ARG A 519 -9.77 -0.16 19.16
CA ARG A 519 -9.97 1.27 18.86
C ARG A 519 -9.50 1.60 17.45
N THR A 520 -8.36 1.09 17.02
CA THR A 520 -7.82 1.28 15.66
C THR A 520 -8.82 0.79 14.61
N GLU A 521 -9.40 -0.39 14.80
CA GLU A 521 -10.37 -0.97 13.85
C GLU A 521 -11.63 -0.11 13.70
N ARG A 522 -12.09 0.57 14.76
CA ARG A 522 -13.24 1.50 14.69
C ARG A 522 -12.99 2.71 13.79
N LEU A 523 -11.73 3.06 13.50
CA LEU A 523 -11.42 4.12 12.54
C LEU A 523 -11.56 3.66 11.09
N SER A 524 -11.75 2.36 10.85
CA SER A 524 -11.85 1.82 9.48
C SER A 524 -12.95 2.52 8.68
N ASP A 525 -14.13 2.75 9.25
CA ASP A 525 -15.28 3.38 8.59
C ASP A 525 -14.97 4.77 8.00
N LEU A 526 -14.03 5.52 8.61
CA LEU A 526 -13.58 6.82 8.09
C LEU A 526 -12.81 6.70 6.77
N LEU A 527 -12.28 5.52 6.49
CA LEU A 527 -11.48 5.20 5.31
C LEU A 527 -12.30 4.48 4.22
N ASP A 528 -13.60 4.21 4.45
CA ASP A 528 -14.45 3.54 3.46
C ASP A 528 -14.76 4.46 2.26
N TRP A 529 -14.84 3.88 1.07
CA TRP A 529 -15.31 4.60 -0.12
C TRP A 529 -16.73 5.16 0.00
N ARG A 530 -17.60 4.58 0.85
CA ARG A 530 -18.92 5.14 1.17
C ARG A 530 -18.82 6.52 1.81
N TYR A 531 -17.81 6.73 2.65
CA TYR A 531 -17.56 8.04 3.26
C TYR A 531 -16.73 8.94 2.34
N LEU A 532 -15.59 8.43 1.84
CA LEU A 532 -14.64 9.24 1.06
C LEU A 532 -15.11 9.53 -0.37
N GLY A 533 -16.06 8.75 -0.91
CA GLY A 533 -16.67 8.98 -2.22
C GLY A 533 -17.37 10.33 -2.35
N ARG A 534 -17.83 10.92 -1.23
CA ARG A 534 -18.48 12.24 -1.21
C ARG A 534 -17.57 13.38 -1.70
N TYR A 535 -16.25 13.27 -1.49
CA TYR A 535 -15.30 14.27 -2.00
C TYR A 535 -15.23 14.24 -3.53
N TYR A 536 -15.32 13.04 -4.12
CA TYR A 536 -15.42 12.89 -5.58
C TYR A 536 -16.77 13.37 -6.12
N MET A 537 -17.88 13.13 -5.42
CA MET A 537 -19.19 13.67 -5.79
C MET A 537 -19.16 15.20 -5.81
N HIS A 538 -18.60 15.82 -4.76
CA HIS A 538 -18.45 17.26 -4.67
C HIS A 538 -17.60 17.84 -5.79
N ALA A 539 -16.44 17.23 -6.09
CA ALA A 539 -15.59 17.66 -7.20
C ALA A 539 -16.30 17.59 -8.56
N ARG A 540 -17.13 16.55 -8.81
CA ARG A 540 -17.93 16.43 -10.03
C ARG A 540 -19.03 17.50 -10.12
N HIS A 541 -19.74 17.77 -9.02
CA HIS A 541 -20.76 18.81 -8.98
C HIS A 541 -20.15 20.21 -9.20
N LEU A 542 -18.98 20.48 -8.61
CA LEU A 542 -18.25 21.72 -8.83
C LEU A 542 -17.82 21.89 -10.29
N ALA A 543 -17.45 20.81 -10.97
CA ALA A 543 -17.13 20.86 -12.39
C ALA A 543 -18.37 21.20 -13.24
N LEU A 544 -19.53 20.62 -12.90
CA LEU A 544 -20.80 20.92 -13.57
C LEU A 544 -21.22 22.37 -13.38
N SER A 545 -21.15 22.91 -12.15
CA SER A 545 -21.55 24.30 -11.88
C SER A 545 -20.65 25.32 -12.56
N ARG A 546 -19.34 25.05 -12.65
CA ARG A 546 -18.39 25.91 -13.40
C ARG A 546 -18.60 25.85 -14.91
N THR A 547 -18.97 24.68 -15.45
CA THR A 547 -19.14 24.50 -16.90
C THR A 547 -20.50 24.98 -17.39
N PHE A 548 -21.55 24.82 -16.57
CA PHE A 548 -22.94 25.10 -16.93
C PHE A 548 -23.66 25.86 -15.79
N PRO A 549 -23.25 27.11 -15.50
CA PRO A 549 -23.75 27.87 -14.34
C PRO A 549 -25.26 28.09 -14.38
N ASP A 550 -25.84 28.30 -15.56
CA ASP A 550 -27.29 28.52 -15.73
C ASP A 550 -28.15 27.28 -15.43
N LYS A 551 -27.54 26.09 -15.38
CA LYS A 551 -28.24 24.80 -15.20
C LYS A 551 -27.94 24.12 -13.88
N PHE A 552 -26.80 24.44 -13.27
CA PHE A 552 -26.32 23.78 -12.06
C PHE A 552 -25.85 24.82 -11.05
N GLU A 553 -26.72 25.14 -10.10
CA GLU A 553 -26.33 25.89 -8.91
C GLU A 553 -25.72 24.96 -7.86
N MET A 554 -24.72 25.47 -7.14
CA MET A 554 -24.05 24.72 -6.09
C MET A 554 -23.99 25.58 -4.83
N GLU A 555 -24.47 25.03 -3.71
CA GLU A 555 -24.28 25.70 -2.43
C GLU A 555 -22.77 25.76 -2.08
N PRO A 556 -22.25 26.91 -1.59
CA PRO A 556 -20.82 27.08 -1.30
C PRO A 556 -20.26 26.17 -0.21
N SER A 557 -21.11 25.46 0.55
CA SER A 557 -20.64 24.58 1.61
C SER A 557 -19.87 23.40 1.01
N ALA A 558 -18.55 23.38 1.28
CA ALA A 558 -17.68 22.21 1.16
C ALA A 558 -18.39 20.94 1.68
N PRO A 559 -18.03 19.73 1.21
CA PRO A 559 -18.78 18.52 1.57
C PRO A 559 -18.93 18.45 3.09
N LEU A 560 -20.18 18.35 3.57
CA LEU A 560 -20.58 18.48 4.97
C LEU A 560 -19.54 17.82 5.89
N LYS A 561 -18.85 18.64 6.69
CA LYS A 561 -18.13 18.16 7.88
C LYS A 561 -19.19 17.55 8.78
N VAL A 562 -19.37 16.23 8.72
CA VAL A 562 -20.19 15.52 9.71
C VAL A 562 -19.50 15.74 11.04
N LYS A 563 -20.25 16.20 12.05
CA LYS A 563 -19.75 16.34 13.43
C LYS A 563 -18.97 15.07 13.79
N CYS A 564 -17.69 15.24 14.13
CA CYS A 564 -16.79 14.16 14.51
C CYS A 564 -17.43 13.24 15.55
N PHE A 565 -17.08 11.95 15.47
CA PHE A 565 -17.31 10.98 16.55
C PHE A 565 -16.50 11.33 17.80
#